data_AF-A0A928VDW1-F1
#
_entry.id   AF-A0A928VDW1-F1
#
_cell.length_a   1.000
_cell.length_b   1.000
_cell.length_c   1.000
_cell.angle_alpha   90.00
_cell.angle_beta   90.00
_cell.angle_gamma   90.00
#
_symmetry.space_group_name_H-M   'P 1'
#
loop_
_entity.id
_entity.type
_entity.pdbx_description
1 polymer ?
#
loop_
_entity_poly.entity_id
_entity_poly.type
_entity_poly.pdbx_seq_one_letter_code
_entity_poly.pdbx_strand_id
1 'polypeptide(L)'
;MIDLDLLNPIDVIETMIDLRIQLEQIETQIDALKLAFYAACATLNAEKIERDRALITRRLTPGQWTYSPDVLEQELLFKQLKQQFHKAHEPTSGREVIWAVKLLLALA
;
A
#
# COMPACT_ATOMS: atom_id res chain seq x y z
N MET A 1 -8.34 28.00 23.19
CA MET A 1 -8.22 28.97 22.09
C MET A 1 -7.21 29.98 22.58
N ILE A 2 -5.98 29.94 22.08
CA ILE A 2 -4.93 30.88 22.51
C ILE A 2 -5.20 32.18 21.74
N ASP A 3 -5.51 33.25 22.46
CA ASP A 3 -5.79 34.56 21.90
C ASP A 3 -4.45 35.23 21.58
N LEU A 4 -3.97 35.01 20.35
CA LEU A 4 -2.62 35.39 19.91
C LEU A 4 -2.45 36.89 19.67
N ASP A 5 -3.54 37.66 19.61
CA ASP A 5 -3.54 39.09 19.26
C ASP A 5 -3.05 40.01 20.41
N LEU A 6 -2.75 39.45 21.59
CA LEU A 6 -2.31 40.21 22.78
C LEU A 6 -0.94 39.75 23.35
N LEU A 7 -0.30 38.75 22.76
CA LEU A 7 0.99 38.24 23.23
C LEU A 7 2.13 39.08 22.65
N ASN A 8 3.09 39.47 23.50
CA ASN A 8 4.34 40.06 23.04
C ASN A 8 5.03 39.04 22.10
N PRO A 9 5.68 39.47 21.00
CA PRO A 9 6.44 38.59 20.12
C PRO A 9 7.34 37.57 20.83
N ILE A 10 7.94 37.91 21.98
CA ILE A 10 8.74 36.98 22.77
C ILE A 10 7.87 35.86 23.38
N ASP A 11 6.71 36.19 23.94
CA ASP A 11 5.82 35.21 24.56
C ASP A 11 5.25 34.22 23.53
N VAL A 12 5.05 34.67 22.29
CA VAL A 12 4.66 33.79 21.16
C VAL A 12 5.78 32.80 20.84
N ILE A 13 7.05 33.25 20.84
CA ILE A 13 8.21 32.39 20.60
C ILE A 13 8.35 31.34 21.70
N GLU A 14 8.26 31.75 22.98
CA GLU A 14 8.34 30.83 24.12
C GLU A 14 7.19 29.81 24.10
N THR A 15 5.96 30.26 23.81
CA THR A 15 4.81 29.35 23.65
C THR A 15 5.05 28.33 22.53
N MET A 16 5.65 28.75 21.41
CA MET A 16 5.99 27.83 20.32
C MET A 16 7.07 26.82 20.71
N ILE A 17 8.07 27.21 21.51
CA ILE A 17 9.10 26.33 22.03
C ILE A 17 8.48 25.28 22.96
N ASP A 18 7.63 25.70 23.90
CA ASP A 18 6.94 24.82 24.83
C ASP A 18 6.05 23.81 24.11
N LEU A 19 5.29 24.26 23.10
CA LEU A 19 4.47 23.38 22.27
C LEU A 19 5.30 22.37 21.48
N ARG A 20 6.51 22.75 21.04
CA ARG A 20 7.42 21.82 20.35
C ARG A 20 7.96 20.76 21.29
N ILE A 21 8.31 21.12 22.52
CA ILE A 21 8.73 20.16 23.54
C ILE A 21 7.59 19.18 23.87
N GLN A 22 6.37 19.70 24.03
CA GLN A 22 5.19 18.86 24.27
C GLN A 22 4.91 17.91 23.10
N LEU A 23 5.05 18.39 21.87
CA LEU A 23 4.87 17.56 20.67
C LEU A 23 5.88 16.41 20.65
N GLU A 24 7.16 16.68 20.90
CA GLU A 24 8.21 15.66 20.93
C GLU A 24 7.95 14.60 22.02
N GLN A 25 7.46 15.01 23.19
CA GLN A 25 7.07 14.09 24.25
C GLN A 25 5.91 13.19 23.83
N ILE A 26 4.90 13.75 23.18
CA ILE A 26 3.74 12.99 22.67
C ILE A 26 4.19 12.02 21.57
N GLU A 27 5.04 12.45 20.65
CA GLU A 27 5.62 11.60 19.60
C GLU A 27 6.38 10.43 20.20
N THR A 28 7.19 10.68 21.22
CA THR A 28 7.93 9.62 21.94
C THR A 28 6.98 8.62 22.61
N GLN A 29 5.89 9.09 23.23
CA GLN A 29 4.89 8.22 23.84
C GLN A 29 4.13 7.38 22.79
N ILE A 30 3.78 7.98 21.65
CA ILE A 30 3.18 7.26 20.52
C ILE A 30 4.12 6.17 20.03
N ASP A 31 5.41 6.50 19.89
CA ASP A 31 6.43 5.55 19.44
C ASP A 31 6.60 4.36 20.39
N ALA A 32 6.59 4.62 21.69
CA ALA A 32 6.59 3.56 22.71
C ALA A 32 5.33 2.65 22.62
N LEU A 33 4.18 3.19 22.19
CA LEU A 33 2.93 2.45 22.05
C LEU A 33 2.82 1.67 20.73
N LYS A 34 3.64 1.97 19.71
CA LYS A 34 3.53 1.36 18.36
C LYS A 34 3.45 -0.16 18.39
N LEU A 35 4.34 -0.81 19.12
CA LEU A 35 4.39 -2.29 19.15
C LEU A 35 3.13 -2.90 19.76
N ALA A 36 2.67 -2.34 20.88
CA ALA A 36 1.45 -2.78 21.55
C ALA A 36 0.21 -2.50 20.69
N PHE A 37 0.18 -1.36 20.00
CA PHE A 37 -0.87 -1.01 19.05
C PHE A 37 -0.94 -2.02 17.90
N TYR A 38 0.19 -2.37 17.27
CA TYR A 38 0.22 -3.37 16.20
C TYR A 38 -0.21 -4.76 16.69
N ALA A 39 0.22 -5.16 17.89
CA ALA A 39 -0.21 -6.41 18.50
C ALA A 39 -1.74 -6.43 18.71
N ALA A 40 -2.32 -5.36 19.25
CA ALA A 40 -3.76 -5.24 19.45
C ALA A 40 -4.54 -5.29 18.12
N CYS A 41 -4.07 -4.58 17.10
CA CYS A 41 -4.66 -4.65 15.75
C CYS A 41 -4.58 -6.05 15.15
N ALA A 42 -3.47 -6.77 15.35
CA ALA A 42 -3.30 -8.14 14.89
C ALA A 42 -4.23 -9.11 15.62
N THR A 43 -4.40 -8.98 16.94
CA THR A 43 -5.32 -9.81 17.74
C THR A 43 -6.77 -9.64 17.30
N LEU A 44 -7.20 -8.42 16.98
CA LEU A 44 -8.55 -8.16 16.50
C LEU A 44 -8.80 -8.75 15.10
N ASN A 45 -7.73 -9.02 14.34
CA ASN A 45 -7.74 -9.70 13.04
C ASN A 45 -8.83 -9.21 12.08
N ALA A 46 -9.13 -7.91 12.13
CA ALA A 46 -10.13 -7.26 11.31
C ALA A 46 -9.45 -6.35 10.30
N GLU A 47 -9.93 -6.35 9.05
CA GLU A 47 -9.44 -5.43 8.02
C GLU A 47 -9.78 -3.97 8.34
N LYS A 48 -10.82 -3.78 9.16
CA LYS A 48 -11.38 -2.48 9.54
C LYS A 48 -11.72 -2.49 11.04
N ILE A 49 -11.22 -1.50 11.79
CA ILE A 49 -11.52 -1.31 13.21
C ILE A 49 -12.08 0.10 13.38
N GLU A 50 -13.36 0.20 13.71
CA GLU A 50 -14.06 1.46 13.96
C GLU A 50 -14.00 1.83 15.45
N ARG A 51 -13.69 3.10 15.73
CA ARG A 51 -13.72 3.73 17.04
C ARG A 51 -14.37 5.09 16.93
N ASP A 52 -14.92 5.60 18.02
CA ASP A 52 -15.70 6.85 18.06
C ASP A 52 -15.00 8.06 17.42
N ARG A 53 -13.65 8.06 17.44
CA ARG A 53 -12.82 9.15 16.95
C ARG A 53 -11.93 8.79 15.76
N ALA A 54 -11.93 7.53 15.32
CA ALA A 54 -10.99 7.08 14.29
C ALA A 54 -11.43 5.80 13.59
N LEU A 55 -11.01 5.68 12.34
CA LEU A 55 -11.11 4.46 11.56
C LEU A 55 -9.70 3.91 11.31
N ILE A 56 -9.42 2.70 11.79
CA ILE A 56 -8.15 2.01 11.53
C ILE A 56 -8.39 0.98 10.43
N THR A 57 -7.59 1.03 9.37
CA THR A 57 -7.66 0.06 8.26
C THR A 57 -6.33 -0.64 8.08
N ARG A 58 -6.38 -1.94 7.83
CA ARG A 58 -5.21 -2.73 7.46
C ARG A 58 -5.08 -2.74 5.95
N ARG A 59 -4.02 -2.12 5.42
CA ARG A 59 -3.63 -2.27 4.01
C ARG A 59 -2.35 -3.08 3.93
N LEU A 60 -2.42 -4.20 3.22
CA LEU A 60 -1.22 -4.92 2.80
C LEU A 60 -0.75 -4.27 1.50
N THR A 61 0.24 -3.40 1.59
CA THR A 61 1.03 -3.07 0.40
C THR A 61 1.89 -4.30 0.07
N PRO A 62 2.10 -4.61 -1.22
CA PRO A 62 3.13 -5.58 -1.60
C PRO A 62 4.43 -5.14 -0.93
N GLY A 63 5.00 -6.01 -0.09
CA GLY A 63 6.26 -5.69 0.58
C GLY A 63 7.30 -5.32 -0.48
N GLN A 64 8.03 -4.22 -0.25
CA GLN A 64 9.27 -3.98 -0.98
C GLN A 64 10.31 -4.93 -0.38
N TRP A 65 10.34 -6.15 -0.91
CA TRP A 65 11.38 -7.10 -0.58
C TRP A 65 12.59 -6.78 -1.44
N THR A 66 13.74 -6.53 -0.81
CA THR A 66 15.04 -6.52 -1.49
C THR A 66 15.40 -7.96 -1.82
N TYR A 67 14.78 -8.50 -2.87
CA TYR A 67 15.06 -9.84 -3.36
C TYR A 67 16.51 -9.94 -3.81
N SER A 68 17.13 -11.12 -3.60
CA SER A 68 18.46 -11.39 -4.14
C SER A 68 18.42 -11.36 -5.67
N PRO A 69 19.55 -11.07 -6.35
CA PRO A 69 19.63 -11.09 -7.81
C PRO A 69 19.07 -12.39 -8.42
N ASP A 70 19.38 -13.54 -7.83
CA ASP A 70 18.91 -14.85 -8.30
C ASP A 70 17.38 -14.97 -8.36
N VAL A 71 16.67 -14.38 -7.39
CA VAL A 71 15.20 -14.40 -7.35
C VAL A 71 14.62 -13.52 -8.47
N LEU A 72 15.25 -12.37 -8.74
CA LEU A 72 14.85 -11.49 -9.84
C LEU A 72 15.11 -12.15 -11.21
N GLU A 73 16.21 -12.87 -11.35
CA GLU A 73 16.52 -13.64 -12.57
C GLU A 73 15.51 -14.76 -12.80
N GLN A 74 15.14 -15.51 -11.76
CA GLN A 74 14.12 -16.55 -11.83
C GLN A 74 12.74 -15.98 -12.23
N GLU A 75 12.36 -14.82 -11.69
CA GLU A 75 11.11 -14.17 -12.04
C GLU A 75 11.10 -13.76 -13.52
N LEU A 76 12.21 -13.22 -14.02
CA LEU A 76 12.37 -12.85 -15.43
C LEU A 76 12.26 -14.08 -16.34
N LEU A 77 12.96 -15.16 -15.99
CA LEU A 77 12.90 -16.43 -16.72
C LEU A 77 11.46 -16.96 -16.77
N PHE A 78 10.76 -16.94 -15.63
CA PHE A 78 9.38 -17.41 -15.56
C PHE A 78 8.44 -16.60 -16.45
N LYS A 79 8.60 -15.26 -16.49
CA LYS A 79 7.83 -14.40 -17.39
C LYS A 79 8.07 -14.74 -18.85
N GLN A 80 9.32 -14.98 -19.24
CA GLN A 80 9.68 -15.36 -20.61
C GLN A 80 9.07 -16.73 -20.99
N LEU A 81 9.20 -17.73 -20.12
CA LEU A 81 8.63 -19.06 -20.34
C LEU A 81 7.11 -19.01 -20.49
N LYS A 82 6.43 -18.22 -19.66
CA LYS A 82 4.97 -18.05 -19.75
C LYS A 82 4.55 -17.43 -21.08
N GLN A 83 5.29 -16.44 -21.56
CA GLN A 83 5.03 -15.84 -22.88
C GLN A 83 5.27 -16.82 -24.02
N GLN A 84 6.34 -17.61 -23.97
CA GLN A 84 6.62 -18.65 -24.95
C GLN A 84 5.50 -19.71 -24.97
N PHE A 85 5.06 -20.14 -23.79
CA PHE A 85 3.97 -21.10 -23.65
C PHE A 85 2.68 -20.58 -24.29
N HIS A 86 2.28 -19.34 -24.00
CA HIS A 86 1.08 -18.72 -24.61
C HIS A 86 1.16 -18.56 -26.13
N LYS A 87 2.37 -18.40 -26.71
CA LYS A 87 2.53 -18.34 -28.17
C LYS A 87 2.41 -19.70 -28.83
N ALA A 88 2.81 -20.76 -28.11
CA ALA A 88 2.84 -22.13 -28.65
C ALA A 88 1.57 -22.93 -28.36
N HIS A 89 0.70 -22.47 -27.45
CA HIS A 89 -0.46 -23.22 -26.98
C HIS A 89 -1.71 -22.35 -26.90
N GLU A 90 -2.84 -22.91 -27.31
CA GLU A 90 -4.15 -22.29 -27.11
C GLU A 90 -4.59 -22.36 -25.64
N PRO A 91 -5.34 -21.37 -25.15
CA PRO A 91 -5.91 -21.43 -23.81
C PRO A 91 -6.90 -22.60 -23.70
N THR A 92 -6.76 -23.41 -22.65
CA THR A 92 -7.61 -24.60 -22.42
C THR A 92 -8.90 -24.30 -21.67
N SER A 93 -9.08 -23.08 -21.13
CA SER A 93 -10.33 -22.60 -20.54
C SER A 93 -10.39 -21.07 -20.49
N GLY A 94 -11.59 -20.49 -20.39
CA GLY A 94 -11.80 -19.08 -20.09
C GLY A 94 -11.66 -18.08 -21.24
N ARG A 95 -11.38 -18.54 -22.47
CA ARG A 95 -11.47 -17.73 -23.70
C ARG A 95 -12.16 -18.53 -24.79
N GLU A 96 -13.07 -17.89 -25.52
CA GLU A 96 -13.72 -18.46 -26.70
C GLU A 96 -12.75 -18.39 -27.89
N VAL A 97 -12.43 -19.55 -28.49
CA VAL A 97 -11.62 -19.64 -29.70
C VAL A 97 -12.58 -19.75 -30.88
N ILE A 98 -12.78 -18.65 -31.63
CA ILE A 98 -13.64 -18.62 -32.83
C ILE A 98 -12.74 -18.73 -34.06
N TRP A 99 -12.79 -19.87 -34.74
CA TRP A 99 -12.23 -20.02 -36.09
C TRP A 99 -13.29 -19.61 -37.12
N ALA A 100 -13.04 -18.55 -37.89
CA ALA A 100 -13.94 -18.08 -38.93
C ALA A 100 -13.28 -18.14 -40.31
N VAL A 101 -13.97 -18.77 -41.28
CA VAL A 101 -13.56 -18.77 -42.68
C VAL A 101 -14.39 -17.74 -43.43
N LYS A 102 -13.74 -16.71 -43.98
CA LYS A 102 -14.39 -15.73 -44.83
C LYS A 102 -14.25 -16.18 -46.29
N LEU A 103 -15.36 -16.57 -46.91
CA LEU A 103 -15.40 -16.84 -48.34
C LEU A 103 -15.30 -15.50 -49.08
N LEU A 104 -14.21 -15.32 -49.82
CA LEU A 104 -14.12 -14.23 -50.79
C LEU A 104 -14.89 -14.71 -52.03
N LEU A 105 -16.08 -14.16 -52.26
CA LEU A 105 -16.82 -14.39 -53.51
C LEU A 105 -15.87 -14.04 -54.66
N ALA A 106 -15.48 -15.04 -55.45
CA ALA A 106 -14.93 -14.81 -56.76
C ALA A 106 -16.04 -14.11 -57.56
N LEU A 107 -15.86 -12.81 -57.81
CA LEU A 107 -16.66 -12.11 -58.79
C LEU A 107 -16.47 -12.85 -60.12
N ALA A 108 -17.58 -13.38 -60.62
CA ALA A 108 -17.69 -14.12 -61.87
C ALA A 108 -17.23 -13.29 -63.07
#